data_AF-A0A378WG71-F1
#
_entry.id   AF-A0A378WG71-F1
#
_cell.length_a   1.000
_cell.length_b   1.000
_cell.length_c   1.000
_cell.angle_alpha   90.00
_cell.angle_beta   90.00
_cell.angle_gamma   90.00
#
_symmetry.space_group_name_H-M   'P 1'
#
loop_
_entity.id
_entity.type
_entity.pdbx_description
1 polymer ?
#
loop_
_entity_poly.entity_id
_entity_poly.type
_entity_poly.pdbx_seq_one_letter_code
_entity_poly.pdbx_strand_id
1 'polypeptide(L)'
;MKLSGLILLSTLIISGCAATPVAKNKAKLQAYDYRIKTANGKCLQHNTTKHTLSAASCSKHDTQRFAVAGNDIRVNGLCLQAASGKTNKTHTVTAAQCTGQPNQNWYRDGQTIRSSLNGLCLDAAKSNTLRLSRCNHSQAQQFSFSH
;
A
#
# COMPACT_ATOMS: atom_id res chain seq x y z
N MET A 1 0.60 -85.62 -2.04
CA MET A 1 -0.21 -84.66 -2.84
C MET A 1 0.01 -83.26 -2.28
N LYS A 2 0.47 -82.34 -3.15
CA LYS A 2 0.47 -80.85 -3.06
C LYS A 2 1.26 -80.24 -1.87
N LEU A 3 2.45 -79.64 -2.02
CA LEU A 3 2.94 -78.55 -2.91
C LEU A 3 2.19 -77.21 -2.76
N SER A 4 3.00 -76.13 -2.71
CA SER A 4 2.67 -74.69 -2.74
C SER A 4 2.45 -74.06 -1.35
N GLY A 5 3.29 -73.18 -0.79
CA GLY A 5 4.21 -72.23 -1.40
C GLY A 5 3.45 -71.00 -1.89
N LEU A 6 3.39 -69.94 -1.06
CA LEU A 6 3.16 -68.55 -1.52
C LEU A 6 3.68 -67.57 -0.45
N ILE A 7 4.91 -67.10 -0.66
CA ILE A 7 5.43 -65.83 -0.17
C ILE A 7 5.04 -64.80 -1.23
N LEU A 8 4.40 -63.68 -0.87
CA LEU A 8 4.31 -62.37 -1.56
C LEU A 8 3.37 -61.51 -0.68
N LEU A 9 3.56 -60.23 -0.37
CA LEU A 9 4.54 -59.20 -0.69
C LEU A 9 4.45 -58.17 0.45
N SER A 10 5.61 -57.74 0.91
CA SER A 10 5.81 -56.60 1.81
C SER A 10 5.20 -55.32 1.22
N THR A 11 4.11 -54.81 1.80
CA THR A 11 3.73 -53.40 1.60
C THR A 11 4.54 -52.53 2.54
N LEU A 12 5.54 -51.85 1.97
CA LEU A 12 6.12 -50.62 2.52
C LEU A 12 4.98 -49.65 2.82
N ILE A 13 4.71 -49.36 4.08
CA ILE A 13 4.14 -48.07 4.45
C ILE A 13 5.33 -47.20 4.81
N ILE A 14 5.81 -46.45 3.82
CA ILE A 14 6.65 -45.28 4.07
C ILE A 14 5.73 -44.34 4.86
N SER A 15 5.77 -44.44 6.18
CA SER A 15 5.24 -43.40 7.06
C SER A 15 6.13 -42.20 6.85
N GLY A 16 5.85 -41.47 5.76
CA GLY A 16 6.46 -40.18 5.52
C GLY A 16 6.22 -39.35 6.76
N CYS A 17 7.30 -38.90 7.40
CA CYS A 17 7.20 -37.75 8.29
C CYS A 17 6.57 -36.66 7.44
N ALA A 18 5.28 -36.40 7.67
CA ALA A 18 4.63 -35.23 7.14
C ALA A 18 5.48 -34.06 7.63
N ALA A 19 6.23 -33.45 6.71
CA ALA A 19 6.82 -32.16 6.96
C ALA A 19 5.64 -31.25 7.25
N THR A 20 5.40 -30.98 8.54
CA THR A 20 4.48 -29.96 8.98
C THR A 20 4.79 -28.73 8.14
N PRO A 21 3.83 -28.12 7.41
CA PRO A 21 4.09 -26.81 6.86
C PRO A 21 4.43 -25.93 8.08
N VAL A 22 5.70 -25.53 8.19
CA VAL A 22 6.09 -24.46 9.10
C VAL A 22 5.15 -23.34 8.73
N ALA A 23 4.21 -23.03 9.63
CA ALA A 23 3.35 -21.89 9.49
C ALA A 23 4.29 -20.70 9.38
N LYS A 24 4.58 -20.26 8.15
CA LYS A 24 5.24 -18.98 7.91
C LYS A 24 4.36 -18.02 8.67
N ASN A 25 4.88 -17.50 9.77
CA ASN A 25 4.22 -16.49 10.56
C ASN A 25 4.03 -15.32 9.60
N LYS A 26 2.88 -15.30 8.90
CA LYS A 26 2.51 -14.23 7.98
C LYS A 26 2.19 -13.06 8.89
N ALA A 27 3.22 -12.43 9.43
CA ALA A 27 3.16 -11.05 9.89
C ALA A 27 2.36 -10.33 8.81
N LYS A 28 1.11 -9.97 9.16
CA LYS A 28 0.05 -9.47 8.28
C LYS A 28 0.65 -8.89 7.01
N LEU A 29 0.67 -9.67 5.92
CA LEU A 29 1.17 -9.17 4.64
C LEU A 29 0.38 -7.89 4.39
N GLN A 30 1.03 -6.73 4.42
CA GLN A 30 0.31 -5.48 4.26
C GLN A 30 -0.29 -5.51 2.87
N ALA A 31 -1.60 -5.69 2.83
CA ALA A 31 -2.30 -5.90 1.60
C ALA A 31 -2.39 -4.52 0.92
N TYR A 32 -1.61 -4.33 -0.15
CA TYR A 32 -1.64 -3.14 -1.00
C TYR A 32 -2.88 -3.21 -1.90
N ASP A 33 -4.04 -3.18 -1.25
CA ASP A 33 -5.31 -3.49 -1.87
C ASP A 33 -5.92 -2.27 -2.57
N TYR A 34 -5.49 -1.06 -2.24
CA TYR A 34 -6.14 0.16 -2.69
C TYR A 34 -5.45 0.79 -3.89
N ARG A 35 -6.22 1.09 -4.94
CA ARG A 35 -5.98 2.23 -5.82
C ARG A 35 -6.70 3.45 -5.27
N ILE A 36 -5.95 4.51 -5.00
CA ILE A 36 -6.50 5.80 -4.61
C ILE A 36 -6.73 6.60 -5.89
N LYS A 37 -7.99 6.93 -6.19
CA LYS A 37 -8.39 7.62 -7.41
C LYS A 37 -8.71 9.08 -7.11
N THR A 38 -8.31 9.98 -8.01
CA THR A 38 -8.75 11.38 -8.02
C THR A 38 -10.18 11.49 -8.54
N ALA A 39 -10.86 12.61 -8.28
CA ALA A 39 -12.20 12.87 -8.81
C ALA A 39 -12.28 12.86 -10.35
N ASN A 40 -11.18 13.19 -11.05
CA ASN A 40 -11.12 13.12 -12.52
C ASN A 40 -10.69 11.75 -13.07
N GLY A 41 -10.71 10.69 -12.25
CA GLY A 41 -10.55 9.31 -12.69
C GLY A 41 -9.10 8.82 -12.85
N LYS A 42 -8.10 9.62 -12.48
CA LYS A 42 -6.70 9.19 -12.43
C LYS A 42 -6.40 8.45 -11.13
N CYS A 43 -5.34 7.65 -11.12
CA CYS A 43 -4.86 6.95 -9.94
C CYS A 43 -3.61 7.63 -9.39
N LEU A 44 -3.48 7.67 -8.07
CA LEU A 44 -2.22 8.03 -7.43
C LEU A 44 -1.14 7.03 -7.85
N GLN A 45 0.06 7.54 -8.06
CA GLN A 45 1.21 6.80 -8.52
C GLN A 45 2.46 7.25 -7.79
N HIS A 46 3.25 6.27 -7.36
CA HIS A 46 4.59 6.47 -6.82
C HIS A 46 5.64 6.38 -7.95
N ASN A 47 6.46 7.41 -8.08
CA ASN A 47 7.70 7.36 -8.84
C ASN A 47 8.80 6.76 -7.95
N THR A 48 9.17 5.51 -8.19
CA THR A 48 10.13 4.77 -7.34
C THR A 48 11.56 5.31 -7.39
N THR A 49 11.95 6.01 -8.46
CA THR A 49 13.28 6.62 -8.60
C THR A 49 13.38 7.95 -7.87
N LYS A 50 12.35 8.79 -7.95
CA LYS A 50 12.33 10.14 -7.37
C LYS A 50 11.66 10.20 -6.00
N HIS A 51 10.99 9.12 -5.59
CA HIS A 51 10.17 9.05 -4.38
C HIS A 51 9.06 10.11 -4.30
N THR A 52 8.58 10.57 -5.46
CA THR A 52 7.48 11.54 -5.56
C THR A 52 6.15 10.86 -5.85
N LEU A 53 5.05 11.54 -5.53
CA LEU A 53 3.70 11.10 -5.81
C LEU A 53 3.07 11.97 -6.91
N SER A 54 2.32 11.34 -7.81
CA SER A 54 1.57 12.01 -8.87
C SER A 54 0.24 11.31 -9.16
N ALA A 55 -0.62 11.92 -9.96
CA ALA A 55 -1.81 11.32 -10.54
C ALA A 55 -1.52 10.90 -11.99
N ALA A 56 -1.78 9.64 -12.33
CA ALA A 56 -1.54 9.09 -13.66
C ALA A 56 -2.72 8.24 -14.13
N SER A 57 -2.71 7.82 -15.39
CA SER A 57 -3.68 6.84 -15.89
C SER A 57 -3.64 5.59 -15.04
N CYS A 58 -4.81 5.08 -14.67
CA CYS A 58 -4.90 3.89 -13.82
C CYS A 58 -4.36 2.65 -14.55
N SER A 59 -3.59 1.85 -13.83
CA SER A 59 -2.91 0.66 -14.35
C SER A 59 -2.91 -0.48 -13.33
N LYS A 60 -2.37 -1.64 -13.74
CA LYS A 60 -2.17 -2.81 -12.87
C LYS A 60 -0.82 -2.80 -12.13
N HIS A 61 -0.01 -1.76 -12.30
CA HIS A 61 1.31 -1.69 -11.67
C HIS A 61 1.22 -1.46 -10.15
N ASP A 62 2.13 -2.08 -9.42
CA ASP A 62 2.23 -1.96 -7.95
C ASP A 62 2.56 -0.54 -7.48
N THR A 63 3.12 0.30 -8.34
CA THR A 63 3.35 1.73 -8.08
C THR A 63 2.06 2.52 -7.85
N GLN A 64 0.89 1.96 -8.16
CA GLN A 64 -0.43 2.54 -7.91
C GLN A 64 -1.23 1.74 -6.87
N ARG A 65 -0.58 0.82 -6.14
CA ARG A 65 -1.19 -0.02 -5.11
C ARG A 65 -0.74 0.48 -3.74
N PHE A 66 -1.72 0.84 -2.93
CA PHE A 66 -1.54 1.47 -1.63
C PHE A 66 -2.15 0.58 -0.54
N ALA A 67 -1.53 0.58 0.63
CA ALA A 67 -2.09 0.00 1.84
C ALA A 67 -2.47 1.14 2.81
N VAL A 68 -3.55 0.94 3.57
CA VAL A 68 -3.87 1.77 4.74
C VAL A 68 -3.52 0.96 5.97
N ALA A 69 -2.57 1.45 6.78
CA ALA A 69 -2.06 0.75 7.95
C ALA A 69 -2.11 1.69 9.16
N GLY A 70 -3.20 1.62 9.92
CA GLY A 70 -3.49 2.62 10.94
C GLY A 70 -3.71 3.98 10.26
N ASN A 71 -2.93 4.98 10.66
CA ASN A 71 -2.96 6.32 10.06
C ASN A 71 -1.93 6.49 8.91
N ASP A 72 -1.19 5.45 8.57
CA ASP A 72 -0.25 5.49 7.44
C ASP A 72 -0.98 5.15 6.14
N ILE A 73 -0.62 5.86 5.06
CA ILE A 73 -0.87 5.41 3.69
C ILE A 73 0.47 4.94 3.13
N ARG A 74 0.55 3.69 2.68
CA ARG A 74 1.81 3.04 2.29
C ARG A 74 1.83 2.65 0.82
N VAL A 75 2.99 2.70 0.19
CA VAL A 75 3.24 2.28 -1.19
C VAL A 75 4.65 1.72 -1.33
N ASN A 76 4.81 0.55 -1.94
CA ASN A 76 6.13 -0.10 -2.13
C ASN A 76 7.00 -0.16 -0.86
N GLY A 77 6.41 -0.47 0.29
CA GLY A 77 7.12 -0.54 1.58
C GLY A 77 7.42 0.81 2.25
N LEU A 78 7.06 1.92 1.59
CA LEU A 78 7.26 3.28 2.09
C LEU A 78 5.95 3.88 2.59
N CYS A 79 6.05 4.91 3.42
CA CYS A 79 4.93 5.71 3.91
C CYS A 79 4.83 7.03 3.14
N LEU A 80 3.61 7.45 2.81
CA LEU A 80 3.35 8.80 2.31
C LEU A 80 3.72 9.80 3.40
N GLN A 81 4.56 10.76 3.05
CA GLN A 81 5.15 11.72 3.95
C GLN A 81 4.83 13.14 3.50
N ALA A 82 4.19 13.90 4.37
CA ALA A 82 4.10 15.34 4.30
C ALA A 82 5.48 15.95 4.60
N ALA A 83 5.94 16.88 3.76
CA ALA A 83 7.18 17.59 4.03
C ALA A 83 7.07 18.41 5.34
N SER A 84 7.84 18.04 6.37
CA SER A 84 7.88 18.71 7.67
C SER A 84 8.94 19.81 7.71
N GLY A 85 8.54 21.08 7.91
CA GLY A 85 9.48 22.19 8.06
C GLY A 85 8.75 23.52 8.25
N LYS A 86 9.21 24.32 9.22
CA LYS A 86 8.66 25.67 9.54
C LYS A 86 8.72 26.64 8.34
N THR A 87 9.54 26.34 7.34
CA THR A 87 9.78 27.13 6.12
C THR A 87 9.37 26.41 4.83
N ASN A 88 8.69 25.25 4.91
CA ASN A 88 8.40 24.42 3.74
C ASN A 88 7.39 25.08 2.78
N LYS A 89 7.89 25.97 1.94
CA LYS A 89 7.19 26.59 0.81
C LYS A 89 6.73 25.57 -0.24
N THR A 90 7.32 24.37 -0.23
CA THR A 90 7.12 23.38 -1.29
C THR A 90 5.84 22.56 -1.11
N HIS A 91 5.28 22.49 0.11
CA HIS A 91 4.07 21.70 0.43
C HIS A 91 4.06 20.33 -0.25
N THR A 92 5.19 19.62 -0.30
CA THR A 92 5.31 18.38 -1.07
C THR A 92 4.82 17.16 -0.29
N VAL A 93 4.47 16.13 -1.06
CA VAL A 93 4.23 14.77 -0.56
C VAL A 93 5.20 13.81 -1.24
N THR A 94 5.92 13.02 -0.45
CA THR A 94 6.89 12.03 -0.92
C THR A 94 6.58 10.66 -0.35
N ALA A 95 7.19 9.61 -0.90
CA ALA A 95 7.22 8.29 -0.28
C ALA A 95 8.56 8.13 0.46
N ALA A 96 8.53 7.91 1.77
CA ALA A 96 9.73 7.82 2.59
C ALA A 96 9.68 6.61 3.52
N GLN A 97 10.81 6.24 4.11
CA GLN A 97 10.86 5.18 5.10
C GLN A 97 9.85 5.44 6.22
N CYS A 98 9.08 4.43 6.60
CA CYS A 98 8.13 4.55 7.68
C CYS A 98 8.85 4.74 9.02
N THR A 99 8.57 5.86 9.68
CA THR A 99 9.17 6.27 10.96
C THR A 99 8.14 6.38 12.08
N GLY A 100 6.84 6.37 11.75
CA GLY A 100 5.75 6.59 12.70
C GLY A 100 5.62 8.05 13.16
N GLN A 101 6.34 8.98 12.53
CA GLN A 101 6.30 10.40 12.85
C GLN A 101 4.99 11.05 12.38
N PRO A 102 4.51 12.14 13.04
CA PRO A 102 3.24 12.78 12.69
C PRO A 102 3.12 13.26 11.24
N ASN A 103 4.24 13.51 10.57
CA ASN A 103 4.28 13.89 9.15
C ASN A 103 3.99 12.73 8.19
N GLN A 104 3.83 11.50 8.68
CA GLN A 104 3.41 10.33 7.92
C GLN A 104 1.98 9.88 8.27
N ASN A 105 1.33 10.60 9.17
CA ASN A 105 -0.04 10.33 9.59
C ASN A 105 -1.04 11.09 8.72
N TRP A 106 -2.08 10.38 8.30
CA TRP A 106 -3.15 10.86 7.45
C TRP A 106 -4.51 10.45 8.03
N TYR A 107 -5.53 11.24 7.74
CA TYR A 107 -6.92 10.89 8.06
C TYR A 107 -7.86 11.28 6.93
N ARG A 108 -9.01 10.60 6.88
CA ARG A 108 -10.09 10.89 5.95
C ARG A 108 -11.05 11.90 6.57
N ASP A 109 -11.43 12.89 5.77
CA ASP A 109 -12.46 13.88 6.08
C ASP A 109 -13.39 13.94 4.86
N GLY A 110 -14.45 13.13 4.90
CA GLY A 110 -15.28 12.83 3.73
C GLY A 110 -14.45 12.23 2.56
N GLN A 111 -14.45 12.92 1.42
CA GLN A 111 -13.66 12.55 0.24
C GLN A 111 -12.22 13.05 0.28
N THR A 112 -11.84 13.82 1.29
CA THR A 112 -10.52 14.42 1.37
C THR A 112 -9.58 13.60 2.25
N ILE A 113 -8.29 13.59 1.90
CA ILE A 113 -7.22 13.00 2.68
C ILE A 113 -6.42 14.16 3.29
N ARG A 114 -6.29 14.21 4.61
CA ARG A 114 -5.69 15.32 5.34
C ARG A 114 -4.45 14.86 6.11
N SER A 115 -3.43 15.70 6.13
CA SER A 115 -2.22 15.43 6.92
C SER A 115 -2.48 15.75 8.38
N SER A 116 -2.18 14.82 9.28
CA SER A 116 -2.27 15.06 10.72
C SER A 116 -1.22 16.04 11.23
N LEU A 117 -0.15 16.31 10.45
CA LEU A 117 0.90 17.26 10.81
C LEU A 117 0.41 18.70 10.87
N ASN A 118 -0.39 19.12 9.88
CA ASN A 118 -0.73 20.52 9.65
C ASN A 118 -2.17 20.76 9.20
N GLY A 119 -2.98 19.69 9.10
CA GLY A 119 -4.39 19.77 8.69
C GLY A 119 -4.61 20.11 7.21
N LEU A 120 -3.55 20.25 6.41
CA LEU A 120 -3.65 20.51 4.97
C LEU A 120 -4.18 19.28 4.23
N CYS A 121 -4.85 19.56 3.12
CA CYS A 121 -5.46 18.57 2.26
C CYS A 121 -4.47 18.10 1.19
N LEU A 122 -4.48 16.80 0.89
CA LEU A 122 -3.85 16.26 -0.30
C LEU A 122 -4.51 16.88 -1.54
N ASP A 123 -3.72 17.30 -2.51
CA ASP A 123 -4.15 18.10 -3.64
C ASP A 123 -3.46 17.59 -4.91
N ALA A 124 -4.25 17.06 -5.84
CA ALA A 124 -3.82 16.60 -7.15
C ALA A 124 -4.07 17.72 -8.19
N ALA A 125 -3.42 18.87 -8.00
CA ALA A 125 -3.54 20.03 -8.89
C ALA A 125 -3.35 19.68 -10.38
N LYS A 126 -3.69 20.62 -11.27
CA LYS A 126 -3.67 20.43 -12.74
C LYS A 126 -2.36 19.85 -13.32
N SER A 127 -1.21 20.03 -12.67
CA SER A 127 0.07 19.44 -13.09
C SER A 127 0.18 17.93 -12.82
N ASN A 128 -0.81 17.31 -12.19
CA ASN A 128 -0.82 15.94 -11.69
C ASN A 128 0.22 15.64 -10.60
N THR A 129 1.04 16.59 -10.17
CA THR A 129 1.92 16.40 -9.00
C THR A 129 1.07 16.47 -7.74
N LEU A 130 1.26 15.52 -6.82
CA LEU A 130 0.63 15.61 -5.50
C LEU A 130 1.37 16.57 -4.60
N ARG A 131 0.59 17.39 -3.89
CA ARG A 131 1.06 18.34 -2.90
C ARG A 131 0.06 18.42 -1.75
N LEU A 132 0.42 19.20 -0.75
CA LEU A 132 -0.47 19.68 0.28
C LEU A 132 -0.95 21.09 -0.09
N SER A 133 -2.19 21.38 0.23
CA SER A 133 -2.77 22.71 0.03
C SER A 133 -3.82 22.98 1.09
N ARG A 134 -4.19 24.26 1.24
CA ARG A 134 -5.35 24.63 2.04
C ARG A 134 -6.57 23.90 1.50
N CYS A 135 -7.36 23.35 2.41
CA CYS A 135 -8.60 22.66 2.09
C CYS A 135 -9.58 23.67 1.48
N ASN A 136 -10.09 23.36 0.29
CA ASN A 136 -10.97 24.24 -0.48
C ASN A 136 -12.14 23.49 -1.15
N HIS A 137 -12.35 22.22 -0.81
CA HIS A 137 -13.42 21.36 -1.32
C HIS A 137 -13.43 21.16 -2.85
N SER A 138 -12.39 21.59 -3.56
CA SER A 138 -12.28 21.39 -5.01
C SER A 138 -12.17 19.90 -5.35
N GLN A 139 -12.55 19.53 -6.58
CA GLN A 139 -12.40 18.17 -7.09
C GLN A 139 -10.93 17.68 -7.05
N ALA A 140 -9.95 18.59 -7.08
CA ALA A 140 -8.53 18.24 -6.98
C ALA A 140 -8.14 17.70 -5.58
N GLN A 141 -8.99 17.90 -4.56
CA GLN A 141 -8.79 17.45 -3.18
C GLN A 141 -9.74 16.30 -2.78
N GLN A 142 -10.40 15.70 -3.77
CA GLN A 142 -11.34 14.60 -3.58
C GLN A 142 -10.75 13.31 -4.11
N PHE A 143 -10.76 12.28 -3.27
CA PHE A 143 -10.19 10.97 -3.55
C PHE A 143 -11.11 9.84 -3.12
N SER A 144 -11.20 8.80 -3.94
CA SER A 144 -11.86 7.54 -3.60
C SER A 144 -10.85 6.40 -3.49
N PHE A 145 -11.13 5.43 -2.63
CA PHE A 145 -10.34 4.22 -2.49
C PHE A 145 -11.08 3.11 -3.21
N SER A 146 -10.39 2.38 -4.08
CA SER A 146 -10.94 1.27 -4.87
C SER A 146 -10.01 0.07 -4.80
N HIS A 147 -10.54 -1.15 -4.89
CA HIS A 147 -9.74 -2.37 -4.87
C HIS A 147 -9.10 -2.71 -6.24
#